data_AF-A0A7Y2AWC5-F1
#
_entry.id   AF-A0A7Y2AWC5-F1
#
_cell.length_a   1.000
_cell.length_b   1.000
_cell.length_c   1.000
_cell.angle_alpha   90.00
_cell.angle_beta   90.00
_cell.angle_gamma   90.00
#
_symmetry.space_group_name_H-M   'P 1'
#
loop_
_entity.id
_entity.type
_entity.pdbx_description
1 polymer ?
#
loop_
_entity_poly.entity_id
_entity_poly.type
_entity_poly.pdbx_seq_one_letter_code
_entity_poly.pdbx_strand_id
1 'polypeptide(L)'
;MKSYVFVLFCVTLASNTQANDSPSALQESFMEALRAGDADAIAAHYANDAVSYDVTAQDVSRNFNGTWLYVMDHVSMPLPPPPQE
;
A
#
# COMPACT_ATOMS: atom_id res chain seq x y z
N MET A 1 52.11 -6.66 -16.90
CA MET A 1 50.79 -6.53 -17.56
C MET A 1 49.73 -6.53 -16.47
N LYS A 2 48.94 -5.45 -16.35
CA LYS A 2 47.90 -5.31 -15.33
C LYS A 2 46.60 -5.89 -15.89
N SER A 3 46.17 -7.03 -15.38
CA SER A 3 44.89 -7.64 -15.74
C SER A 3 43.78 -6.98 -14.93
N TYR A 4 42.92 -6.23 -15.60
CA TYR A 4 41.70 -5.69 -15.00
C TYR A 4 40.60 -6.75 -15.08
N VAL A 5 40.13 -7.23 -13.93
CA VAL A 5 38.95 -8.09 -13.84
C VAL A 5 37.72 -7.17 -13.86
N PHE A 6 37.00 -7.20 -14.98
CA PHE A 6 35.74 -6.48 -15.15
C PHE A 6 34.62 -7.36 -14.59
N VAL A 7 34.25 -7.15 -13.32
CA VAL A 7 33.10 -7.82 -12.71
C VAL A 7 31.84 -7.09 -13.19
N LEU A 8 31.15 -7.68 -14.17
CA LEU A 8 29.83 -7.24 -14.60
C LEU A 8 28.83 -7.60 -13.49
N PHE A 9 28.50 -6.62 -12.65
CA PHE A 9 27.43 -6.75 -11.65
C PHE A 9 26.09 -6.60 -12.37
N CYS A 10 25.57 -7.70 -12.92
CA CYS A 10 24.20 -7.75 -13.44
C CYS A 10 23.23 -7.71 -12.27
N VAL A 11 22.80 -6.52 -11.87
CA VAL A 11 21.59 -6.34 -11.05
C VAL A 11 20.41 -6.67 -11.95
N THR A 12 19.91 -7.89 -11.86
CA THR A 12 18.58 -8.22 -12.38
C THR A 12 17.55 -7.65 -11.43
N LEU A 13 16.92 -6.53 -11.80
CA LEU A 13 15.64 -6.11 -11.26
C LEU A 13 14.60 -7.14 -11.73
N ALA A 14 14.38 -8.18 -10.93
CA ALA A 14 13.27 -9.09 -11.14
C ALA A 14 11.99 -8.36 -10.70
N SER A 15 11.21 -7.87 -11.66
CA SER A 15 9.83 -7.48 -11.40
C SER A 15 9.05 -8.75 -11.01
N ASN A 16 8.84 -8.96 -9.71
CA ASN A 16 7.99 -10.04 -9.22
C ASN A 16 6.53 -9.66 -9.45
N THR A 17 6.02 -9.84 -10.67
CA THR A 17 4.57 -9.93 -10.88
C THR A 17 4.13 -11.33 -10.45
N GLN A 18 4.10 -11.59 -9.14
CA GLN A 18 3.48 -12.79 -8.61
C GLN A 18 1.97 -12.59 -8.61
N ALA A 19 1.26 -13.39 -9.40
CA ALA A 19 -0.18 -13.54 -9.25
C ALA A 19 -0.42 -14.19 -7.88
N ASN A 20 -1.04 -13.46 -6.95
CA ASN A 20 -1.40 -14.01 -5.66
C ASN A 20 -2.58 -14.97 -5.82
N ASP A 21 -2.44 -16.21 -5.35
CA ASP A 21 -3.42 -17.29 -5.52
C ASP A 21 -4.76 -17.04 -4.80
N SER A 22 -4.79 -16.07 -3.88
CA SER A 22 -5.99 -15.66 -3.14
C SER A 22 -5.89 -14.21 -2.65
N PRO A 23 -7.02 -13.58 -2.28
CA PRO A 23 -7.01 -12.26 -1.64
C PRO A 23 -6.17 -12.21 -0.35
N SER A 24 -6.16 -13.28 0.45
CA SER A 24 -5.36 -13.33 1.68
C SER A 24 -3.86 -13.36 1.39
N ALA A 25 -3.43 -14.10 0.37
CA ALA A 25 -2.02 -14.12 -0.04
C ALA A 25 -1.56 -12.75 -0.58
N LEU A 26 -2.43 -12.04 -1.31
CA LEU A 26 -2.19 -10.66 -1.73
C LEU A 26 -2.02 -9.72 -0.54
N GLN A 27 -2.89 -9.83 0.46
CA GLN A 27 -2.81 -9.02 1.67
C GLN A 27 -1.54 -9.30 2.47
N GLU A 28 -1.16 -10.57 2.63
CA GLU A 28 0.03 -10.97 3.37
C GLU A 28 1.30 -10.40 2.75
N SER A 29 1.47 -10.57 1.43
CA SER A 29 2.63 -10.03 0.70
C SER A 29 2.70 -8.49 0.78
N PHE A 30 1.57 -7.80 0.65
CA PHE A 30 1.51 -6.35 0.82
C PHE A 30 1.95 -5.91 2.23
N MET A 31 1.51 -6.62 3.27
CA MET A 31 1.88 -6.32 4.65
C MET A 31 3.36 -6.60 4.94
N GLU A 32 3.97 -7.59 4.29
CA GLU A 32 5.41 -7.83 4.37
C GLU A 32 6.21 -6.66 3.79
N ALA A 33 5.82 -6.17 2.61
CA ALA A 33 6.45 -5.01 1.98
C ALA A 33 6.34 -3.74 2.86
N LEU A 34 5.17 -3.51 3.47
CA LEU A 34 4.97 -2.43 4.45
C LEU A 34 5.91 -2.55 5.66
N ARG A 35 6.01 -3.74 6.26
CA ARG A 35 6.89 -3.98 7.42
C ARG A 35 8.37 -3.80 7.07
N ALA A 36 8.75 -4.12 5.84
CA ALA A 36 10.10 -3.91 5.32
C ALA A 36 10.39 -2.44 5.00
N GLY A 37 9.35 -1.58 4.90
CA GLY A 37 9.50 -0.20 4.45
C GLY A 37 9.92 -0.10 2.98
N ASP A 38 9.62 -1.11 2.16
CA ASP A 38 10.03 -1.20 0.77
C ASP A 38 8.98 -0.53 -0.13
N ALA A 39 9.20 0.75 -0.45
CA ALA A 39 8.28 1.55 -1.25
C ALA A 39 8.06 0.98 -2.65
N ASP A 40 9.07 0.37 -3.27
CA ASP A 40 8.97 -0.20 -4.61
C ASP A 40 8.15 -1.49 -4.59
N ALA A 41 8.36 -2.33 -3.57
CA ALA A 41 7.55 -3.53 -3.37
C ALA A 41 6.09 -3.19 -3.03
N ILE A 42 5.85 -2.15 -2.23
CA ILE A 42 4.50 -1.64 -1.95
C ILE A 42 3.83 -1.17 -3.24
N ALA A 43 4.54 -0.39 -4.08
CA ALA A 43 4.01 0.11 -5.34
C ALA A 43 3.64 -1.01 -6.32
N ALA A 44 4.39 -2.11 -6.32
CA ALA A 44 4.14 -3.26 -7.20
C ALA A 44 2.79 -3.97 -6.94
N HIS A 45 2.17 -3.75 -5.78
CA HIS A 45 0.85 -4.31 -5.45
C HIS A 45 -0.32 -3.47 -5.98
N TYR A 46 -0.07 -2.25 -6.43
CA TYR A 46 -1.12 -1.38 -6.96
C TYR A 46 -1.31 -1.62 -8.46
N ALA A 47 -2.57 -1.56 -8.92
CA ALA A 47 -2.87 -1.41 -10.34
C ALA A 47 -2.37 -0.05 -10.84
N ASN A 48 -2.06 0.05 -12.13
CA ASN A 48 -1.52 1.29 -12.71
C ASN A 48 -2.48 2.49 -12.61
N ASP A 49 -3.78 2.22 -12.48
CA ASP A 49 -4.85 3.20 -12.29
C ASP A 49 -5.33 3.30 -10.84
N ALA A 50 -4.61 2.71 -9.88
CA ALA A 50 -4.99 2.76 -8.49
C ALA A 50 -4.95 4.21 -7.97
N VAL A 51 -6.02 4.59 -7.28
CA VAL A 51 -6.13 5.86 -6.56
C VAL A 51 -6.10 5.57 -5.06
N SER A 52 -5.17 6.19 -4.34
CA SER A 52 -5.12 6.12 -2.88
C SER A 52 -5.86 7.33 -2.30
N TYR A 53 -6.70 7.08 -1.29
CA TYR A 53 -7.39 8.12 -0.54
C TYR A 53 -6.80 8.20 0.85
N ASP A 54 -6.41 9.41 1.27
CA ASP A 54 -6.17 9.68 2.68
C ASP A 54 -7.52 9.88 3.36
N VAL A 55 -7.77 9.12 4.43
CA VAL A 55 -9.02 9.20 5.19
C VAL A 55 -8.72 9.89 6.50
N THR A 56 -9.17 11.13 6.65
CA THR A 56 -9.24 11.79 7.95
C THR A 56 -10.40 11.19 8.74
N ALA A 57 -10.09 10.23 9.62
CA ALA A 57 -11.04 9.70 10.58
C ALA A 57 -11.00 10.53 11.88
N GLN A 58 -12.18 10.81 12.44
CA GLN A 58 -12.28 11.27 13.82
C GLN A 58 -12.57 10.08 14.71
N ASP A 59 -11.63 9.77 15.60
CA ASP A 59 -11.83 8.73 16.59
C ASP A 59 -12.53 9.31 17.81
N VAL A 60 -13.74 8.82 18.08
CA VAL A 60 -14.48 9.17 19.29
C VAL A 60 -14.82 7.89 20.05
N SER A 61 -14.23 7.75 21.23
CA SER A 61 -14.62 6.73 22.20
C SER A 61 -15.55 7.33 23.25
N ARG A 62 -16.70 6.69 23.50
CA ARG A 62 -17.56 7.04 24.64
C ARG A 62 -18.01 5.80 25.40
N ASN A 63 -18.09 5.89 26.73
CA ASN A 63 -18.78 4.89 27.53
C ASN A 63 -20.30 5.14 27.45
N PHE A 64 -21.05 4.12 27.03
CA PHE A 64 -22.50 4.17 26.95
C PHE A 64 -23.07 2.92 27.64
N ASN A 65 -23.79 3.13 28.76
CA ASN A 65 -24.37 2.07 29.60
C ASN A 65 -23.36 0.98 30.03
N GLY A 66 -22.13 1.37 30.37
CA GLY A 66 -21.08 0.44 30.81
C GLY A 66 -20.32 -0.25 29.68
N THR A 67 -20.72 -0.04 28.42
CA THR A 67 -20.01 -0.55 27.23
C THR A 67 -19.22 0.58 26.58
N TRP A 68 -17.97 0.31 26.21
CA TRP A 68 -17.19 1.24 25.38
C TRP A 68 -17.62 1.13 23.93
N LEU A 69 -18.16 2.22 23.39
CA LEU A 69 -18.45 2.36 21.97
C LEU A 69 -17.28 3.08 21.31
N TYR A 70 -16.65 2.42 20.35
CA TYR A 70 -15.70 3.01 19.43
C TYR A 70 -16.42 3.37 18.14
N VAL A 71 -16.42 4.65 17.77
CA VAL A 71 -16.94 5.10 16.48
C VAL A 71 -15.78 5.71 15.71
N MET A 72 -15.47 5.09 14.58
CA MET A 72 -14.60 5.66 13.57
C MET A 72 -15.50 6.33 12.54
N ASP A 73 -15.62 7.66 12.62
CA ASP A 73 -16.39 8.43 11.65
C ASP A 73 -15.47 8.94 10.54
N HIS A 74 -15.89 8.78 9.28
CA HIS A 74 -15.15 9.29 8.13
C HIS A 74 -15.80 10.61 7.71
N VAL A 75 -15.05 11.71 7.84
CA VAL A 75 -15.54 13.00 7.37
C VAL A 75 -15.60 12.93 5.84
N SER A 76 -16.80 12.79 5.28
CA SER A 76 -16.99 12.81 3.83
C SER A 76 -16.56 14.18 3.31
N MET A 77 -15.44 14.26 2.58
CA MET A 77 -15.17 15.45 1.78
C MET A 77 -16.20 15.53 0.64
N PRO A 78 -16.70 16.71 0.26
CA PRO A 78 -17.55 16.82 -0.92
C PRO A 78 -16.80 16.29 -2.14
N LEU A 79 -17.41 15.36 -2.87
CA LEU A 79 -16.86 14.83 -4.12
C LEU A 79 -16.53 16.00 -5.06
N PRO A 80 -15.33 16.03 -5.67
CA PRO A 80 -15.05 17.02 -6.70
C PRO A 80 -16.06 16.85 -7.85
N PRO A 81 -16.41 17.93 -8.57
CA PRO A 81 -17.24 17.82 -9.75
C PRO A 81 -16.57 16.87 -10.76
N PRO A 82 -17.36 16.11 -11.55
CA PRO A 82 -16.81 15.26 -12.59
C PRO A 82 -15.93 16.07 -13.55
N PRO A 83 -14.89 15.47 -14.15
CA PRO A 83 -14.07 16.14 -15.16
C PRO A 83 -14.94 16.72 -16.28
N GLN A 84 -14.64 17.96 -16.68
CA GLN A 84 -15.28 18.59 -17.83
C GLN A 84 -14.59 18.07 -19.10
N GLU A 85 -15.35 17.47 -20.01
CA GLU A 85 -14.88 17.00 -21.33
C GLU A 85 -14.42 18.14 -22.24
#